data_AF-A0A8T4BYD4-F1
#
_entry.id   AF-A0A8T4BYD4-F1
#
_cell.length_a   1.000
_cell.length_b   1.000
_cell.length_c   1.000
_cell.angle_alpha   90.00
_cell.angle_beta   90.00
_cell.angle_gamma   90.00
#
_symmetry.space_group_name_H-M   'P 1'
#
loop_
_entity.id
_entity.type
_entity.pdbx_description
1 polymer ?
#
loop_
_entity_poly.entity_id
_entity_poly.type
_entity_poly.pdbx_seq_one_letter_code
_entity_poly.pdbx_strand_id
1 'polypeptide(L)'
;MTVSHGYPPLFQKLAALKGFLAGCLFVGGFANNFLPLQVILFAAGVFVFIDAIIPDGHTFVMLSILFALFGGLIAGVIALVGLGFYWSILIGIVTLVYYFYYFTKKKRTSD
;
A
#
# COMPACT_ATOMS: atom_id res chain seq x y z
N MET A 1 -21.03 26.35 -8.14
CA MET A 1 -20.99 25.51 -6.93
C MET A 1 -20.98 24.06 -7.39
N THR A 2 -19.80 23.49 -7.55
CA THR A 2 -19.65 22.10 -8.03
C THR A 2 -20.04 21.16 -6.91
N VAL A 3 -21.23 20.59 -7.02
CA VAL A 3 -21.69 19.52 -6.12
C VAL A 3 -20.72 18.36 -6.31
N SER A 4 -19.82 18.14 -5.35
CA SER A 4 -18.97 16.95 -5.31
C SER A 4 -19.84 15.74 -5.00
N HIS A 5 -20.57 15.26 -6.00
CA HIS A 5 -21.25 13.99 -5.89
C HIS A 5 -20.22 12.87 -5.88
N GLY A 6 -20.32 12.07 -4.83
CA GLY A 6 -20.22 10.64 -5.00
C GLY A 6 -18.81 10.11 -4.84
N TYR A 7 -18.39 9.89 -3.60
CA TYR A 7 -17.91 8.59 -3.11
C TYR A 7 -17.94 8.61 -1.57
N PRO A 8 -18.25 7.49 -0.89
CA PRO A 8 -18.21 7.45 0.56
C PRO A 8 -16.78 7.75 1.07
N PRO A 9 -16.61 8.52 2.15
CA PRO A 9 -15.29 8.89 2.69
C PRO A 9 -14.44 7.67 3.11
N LEU A 10 -15.06 6.50 3.23
CA LEU A 10 -14.38 5.23 3.48
C LEU A 10 -13.56 4.74 2.28
N PHE A 11 -14.02 4.96 1.04
CA PHE A 11 -13.28 4.57 -0.17
C PHE A 11 -12.01 5.41 -0.35
N GLN A 12 -12.08 6.71 -0.03
CA GLN A 12 -10.91 7.61 -0.01
C GLN A 12 -9.81 7.14 0.94
N LYS A 13 -10.19 6.70 2.15
CA LYS A 13 -9.24 6.27 3.18
C LYS A 13 -8.59 4.92 2.84
N LEU A 14 -9.36 4.02 2.23
CA LEU A 14 -8.85 2.71 1.81
C LEU A 14 -7.86 2.83 0.65
N ALA A 15 -8.16 3.66 -0.36
CA ALA A 15 -7.25 3.94 -1.47
C ALA A 15 -5.93 4.58 -0.98
N ALA A 16 -6.00 5.57 -0.10
CA ALA A 16 -4.83 6.20 0.52
C ALA A 16 -3.96 5.20 1.29
N LEU A 17 -4.58 4.30 2.08
CA LEU A 17 -3.85 3.28 2.84
C LEU A 17 -3.16 2.27 1.92
N LYS A 18 -3.85 1.79 0.88
CA LYS A 18 -3.26 0.86 -0.12
C LYS A 18 -2.10 1.51 -0.87
N GLY A 19 -2.28 2.77 -1.30
CA GLY A 19 -1.21 3.56 -1.92
C GLY A 19 0.01 3.67 -1.01
N PHE A 20 -0.19 4.04 0.25
CA PHE A 20 0.89 4.12 1.24
C PHE A 20 1.64 2.80 1.42
N LEU A 21 0.91 1.68 1.57
CA LEU A 21 1.52 0.35 1.71
C LEU A 21 2.30 -0.05 0.47
N ALA A 22 1.77 0.21 -0.73
CA ALA A 22 2.47 -0.04 -1.98
C ALA A 22 3.79 0.74 -2.05
N GLY A 23 3.77 2.03 -1.73
CA GLY A 23 4.96 2.88 -1.65
C GLY A 23 6.02 2.35 -0.70
N CYS A 24 5.60 1.97 0.52
CA CYS A 24 6.46 1.38 1.52
C CYS A 24 7.08 0.05 1.06
N LEU A 25 6.31 -0.79 0.36
CA LEU A 25 6.78 -2.07 -0.18
C LEU A 25 7.74 -1.90 -1.36
N PHE A 26 7.50 -0.92 -2.24
CA PHE A 26 8.38 -0.59 -3.35
C PHE A 26 9.76 -0.14 -2.87
N VAL A 27 9.78 0.92 -2.06
CA VAL A 27 11.05 1.54 -1.64
C VAL A 27 11.69 0.73 -0.51
N GLY A 28 10.89 0.19 0.41
CA GLY A 28 11.38 -0.69 1.47
C GLY A 28 11.93 -2.00 0.93
N GLY A 29 11.30 -2.57 -0.11
CA GLY A 29 11.85 -3.72 -0.84
C GLY A 29 13.16 -3.39 -1.53
N PHE A 30 13.25 -2.25 -2.23
CA PHE A 30 14.46 -1.84 -2.96
C PHE A 30 15.66 -1.55 -2.06
N ALA A 31 15.40 -1.04 -0.86
CA ALA A 31 16.46 -0.70 0.09
C ALA A 31 16.88 -1.89 0.99
N ASN A 32 16.41 -3.09 0.68
CA ASN A 32 16.74 -4.30 1.42
C ASN A 32 17.92 -5.03 0.75
N ASN A 33 18.97 -5.35 1.51
CA ASN A 33 20.16 -6.02 0.98
C ASN A 33 19.95 -7.52 0.71
N PHE A 34 18.81 -8.09 1.13
CA PHE A 34 18.50 -9.49 0.91
C PHE A 34 17.71 -9.68 -0.39
N LEU A 35 18.42 -10.04 -1.46
CA LEU A 35 17.92 -10.13 -2.84
C LEU A 35 16.58 -10.90 -2.99
N PRO A 36 16.40 -12.10 -2.36
CA PRO A 36 15.13 -12.81 -2.42
C PRO A 36 13.96 -12.04 -1.77
N LEU A 37 14.21 -11.39 -0.63
CA LEU A 37 13.19 -10.65 0.10
C LEU A 37 12.83 -9.34 -0.63
N GLN A 38 13.83 -8.69 -1.22
CA GLN A 38 13.64 -7.52 -2.08
C GLN A 38 12.68 -7.82 -3.25
N VAL A 39 12.89 -8.93 -3.97
CA VAL A 39 12.02 -9.32 -5.10
C VAL A 39 10.59 -9.61 -4.65
N ILE A 40 10.43 -10.33 -3.52
CA ILE A 40 9.10 -10.66 -2.98
C ILE A 40 8.35 -9.39 -2.55
N LEU A 41 9.01 -8.49 -1.80
CA LEU A 41 8.39 -7.25 -1.33
C LEU A 41 8.07 -6.31 -2.48
N PHE A 42 8.96 -6.21 -3.46
CA PHE A 42 8.73 -5.41 -4.65
C PHE A 42 7.53 -5.95 -5.46
N ALA A 43 7.47 -7.26 -5.70
CA ALA A 43 6.34 -7.88 -6.38
C ALA A 43 5.02 -7.66 -5.59
N ALA A 44 5.05 -7.83 -4.27
CA ALA A 44 3.90 -7.53 -3.42
C ALA A 44 3.49 -6.05 -3.54
N GLY A 45 4.43 -5.11 -3.55
CA GLY A 45 4.18 -3.69 -3.77
C GLY A 45 3.49 -3.41 -5.11
N VAL A 46 3.93 -4.06 -6.20
CA VAL A 46 3.28 -3.99 -7.52
C VAL A 46 1.82 -4.46 -7.43
N PHE A 47 1.57 -5.62 -6.83
CA PHE A 47 0.21 -6.15 -6.70
C PHE A 47 -0.70 -5.22 -5.89
N VAL A 48 -0.22 -4.70 -4.76
CA VAL A 48 -0.98 -3.75 -3.93
C VAL A 48 -1.26 -2.46 -4.67
N PHE A 49 -0.30 -1.97 -5.46
CA PHE A 49 -0.48 -0.76 -6.27
C PHE A 49 -1.51 -0.95 -7.37
N ILE A 50 -1.45 -2.07 -8.09
CA ILE A 50 -2.44 -2.43 -9.11
C ILE A 50 -3.83 -2.54 -8.47
N ASP A 51 -3.95 -3.19 -7.31
CA ASP A 51 -5.19 -3.31 -6.54
C ASP A 51 -5.66 -1.97 -5.93
N ALA A 52 -4.80 -0.96 -5.85
CA ALA A 52 -5.14 0.41 -5.44
C ALA A 52 -5.61 1.29 -6.61
N ILE A 53 -5.34 0.90 -7.86
CA ILE A 53 -5.61 1.70 -9.07
C ILE A 53 -6.74 1.12 -9.90
N ILE A 54 -6.83 -0.20 -10.03
CA ILE A 54 -7.82 -0.87 -10.89
C ILE A 54 -9.28 -0.65 -10.42
N PRO A 55 -9.62 -0.78 -9.13
CA PRO A 55 -11.03 -0.74 -8.72
C PRO A 55 -11.58 0.68 -8.53
N ASP A 56 -10.72 1.67 -8.33
CA ASP A 56 -11.11 3.02 -7.94
C ASP A 56 -10.83 3.97 -9.12
N GLY A 57 -11.88 4.59 -9.70
CA GLY A 57 -11.77 5.46 -10.89
C GLY A 57 -10.71 6.57 -10.78
N HIS A 58 -10.42 7.25 -11.89
CA HIS A 58 -9.31 8.22 -12.07
C HIS A 58 -9.06 9.19 -10.89
N THR A 59 -10.10 9.58 -10.15
CA THR A 59 -10.04 10.47 -8.98
C THR A 59 -9.28 9.91 -7.78
N PHE A 60 -9.24 8.58 -7.60
CA PHE A 60 -8.54 7.94 -6.48
C PHE A 60 -7.13 7.50 -6.81
N VAL A 61 -6.84 7.28 -8.09
CA VAL A 61 -5.51 6.94 -8.59
C VAL A 61 -4.49 8.00 -8.16
N MET A 62 -4.84 9.29 -8.30
CA MET A 62 -3.97 10.39 -7.89
C MET A 62 -3.71 10.39 -6.38
N LEU A 63 -4.72 10.08 -5.57
CA LEU A 63 -4.58 9.96 -4.12
C LEU A 63 -3.68 8.78 -3.74
N SER A 64 -3.91 7.61 -4.36
CA SER A 64 -3.09 6.41 -4.16
C SER A 64 -1.63 6.64 -4.55
N ILE A 65 -1.36 7.33 -5.65
CA ILE A 65 0.00 7.70 -6.08
C ILE A 65 0.66 8.64 -5.08
N LEU A 66 -0.05 9.68 -4.62
CA LEU A 66 0.50 10.67 -3.69
C LEU A 66 0.86 10.03 -2.33
N PHE A 67 0.02 9.13 -1.84
CA PHE A 67 0.31 8.35 -0.64
C PHE A 67 1.41 7.29 -0.87
N ALA A 68 1.52 6.72 -2.06
CA ALA A 68 2.62 5.81 -2.41
C ALA A 68 3.97 6.54 -2.42
N LEU A 69 4.03 7.77 -2.95
CA LEU A 69 5.23 8.60 -2.85
C LEU A 69 5.58 8.90 -1.40
N PHE A 70 4.59 9.22 -0.57
CA PHE A 70 4.81 9.50 0.85
C PHE A 70 5.31 8.27 1.63
N GLY A 71 4.68 7.11 1.43
CA GLY A 71 5.11 5.85 2.04
C GLY A 71 6.49 5.41 1.56
N GLY A 72 6.77 5.58 0.26
CA GLY A 72 8.08 5.32 -0.31
C GLY A 72 9.16 6.22 0.29
N LEU A 73 8.88 7.51 0.48
CA LEU A 73 9.82 8.46 1.08
C LEU A 73 10.14 8.09 2.54
N ILE A 74 9.13 7.75 3.34
CA ILE A 74 9.33 7.27 4.73
C ILE A 74 10.17 6.00 4.73
N ALA A 75 9.83 5.01 3.89
CA ALA A 75 10.58 3.76 3.79
C ALA A 75 12.05 4.01 3.36
N GLY A 76 12.28 4.95 2.44
CA GLY A 76 13.60 5.37 2.02
C GLY A 76 14.40 6.01 3.15
N VAL A 77 13.82 6.94 3.90
CA VAL A 77 14.47 7.57 5.07
C VAL A 77 14.83 6.50 6.12
N ILE A 78 13.92 5.60 6.43
CA ILE A 78 14.16 4.53 7.42
C ILE A 78 15.25 3.57 6.95
N ALA A 79 15.31 3.29 5.66
CA ALA A 79 16.37 2.47 5.10
C ALA A 79 17.74 3.15 5.15
N LEU A 80 17.81 4.48 4.93
CA LEU A 80 19.05 5.26 5.09
C LEU A 80 19.58 5.22 6.54
N VAL A 81 18.69 5.11 7.53
CA VAL A 81 19.05 4.95 8.95
C VAL A 81 19.50 3.51 9.28
N GLY A 82 19.52 2.60 8.29
CA GLY A 82 19.94 1.21 8.47
C GLY A 82 18.84 0.30 9.04
N LEU A 83 17.63 0.81 9.22
CA LEU A 83 16.49 0.06 9.76
C LEU A 83 15.57 -0.52 8.67
N GLY A 84 16.00 -0.48 7.40
CA GLY A 84 15.21 -0.91 6.25
C GLY A 84 14.74 -2.36 6.33
N PHE A 85 15.57 -3.27 6.88
CA PHE A 85 15.20 -4.67 7.07
C PHE A 85 14.03 -4.85 8.04
N TYR A 86 14.10 -4.23 9.23
CA TYR A 86 13.04 -4.29 10.23
C TYR A 86 11.75 -3.63 9.75
N TRP A 87 11.87 -2.49 9.05
CA TRP A 87 10.74 -1.80 8.45
C TRP A 87 10.05 -2.66 7.38
N SER A 88 10.82 -3.33 6.54
CA SER A 88 10.31 -4.23 5.50
C SER A 88 9.50 -5.38 6.08
N ILE A 89 9.99 -6.01 7.16
CA ILE A 89 9.27 -7.07 7.87
C ILE A 89 7.97 -6.53 8.47
N LEU A 90 8.05 -5.38 9.15
CA LEU A 90 6.89 -4.74 9.77
C LEU A 90 5.80 -4.42 8.73
N ILE A 91 6.17 -3.79 7.61
CA ILE A 91 5.24 -3.49 6.53
C ILE A 91 4.71 -4.75 5.85
N GLY A 92 5.53 -5.79 5.69
CA GLY A 92 5.08 -7.09 5.20
C GLY A 92 3.99 -7.70 6.10
N ILE A 93 4.20 -7.70 7.43
CA ILE A 93 3.22 -8.20 8.40
C ILE A 93 1.94 -7.36 8.35
N VAL A 94 2.05 -6.02 8.36
CA VAL A 94 0.89 -5.12 8.28
C VAL A 94 0.08 -5.37 7.00
N THR A 95 0.77 -5.57 5.88
CA THR A 95 0.12 -5.88 4.60
C THR A 95 -0.61 -7.22 4.66
N LEU A 96 0.02 -8.27 5.20
CA LEU A 96 -0.61 -9.58 5.37
C LEU A 96 -1.86 -9.51 6.27
N VAL A 97 -1.77 -8.82 7.42
CA VAL A 97 -2.89 -8.63 8.34
C VAL A 97 -4.03 -7.87 7.67
N TYR A 98 -3.72 -6.82 6.91
CA TYR A 98 -4.72 -6.06 6.15
C TYR A 98 -5.46 -6.94 5.14
N TYR A 99 -4.75 -7.73 4.33
CA TYR A 99 -5.38 -8.63 3.37
C TYR A 99 -6.20 -9.74 4.05
N PHE A 100 -5.70 -10.32 5.14
CA PHE A 100 -6.42 -11.35 5.90
C PHE A 100 -7.72 -10.79 6.51
N TYR A 101 -7.68 -9.59 7.09
CA TYR A 101 -8.87 -8.92 7.60
C TYR A 101 -9.87 -8.60 6.49
N TYR A 102 -9.39 -8.12 5.35
CA TYR A 102 -10.26 -7.83 4.19
C TYR A 102 -10.93 -9.10 3.66
N PHE A 103 -10.17 -10.21 3.56
CA PHE A 103 -10.68 -11.49 3.08
C PHE A 103 -11.76 -12.08 4.00
N THR A 104 -11.54 -12.07 5.32
CA THR A 104 -12.51 -12.56 6.31
C THR A 104 -13.79 -11.72 6.33
N LYS A 105 -13.67 -10.40 6.19
CA LYS A 105 -14.83 -9.50 6.12
C LYS A 105 -15.66 -9.70 4.84
N LYS A 106 -15.01 -9.88 3.68
CA LYS A 106 -15.68 -10.16 2.39
C LYS A 106 -16.48 -11.46 2.44
N LYS A 107 -15.96 -12.49 3.12
CA LYS A 107 -16.66 -13.77 3.29
C LYS A 107 -17.97 -13.62 4.09
N ARG A 108 -17.97 -12.82 5.16
CA ARG A 108 -19.18 -12.55 5.99
C ARG A 108 -20.31 -11.80 5.29
N THR A 109 -20.04 -11.08 4.20
CA THR A 109 -21.06 -10.33 3.46
C THR A 109 -21.64 -11.11 2.27
N SER A 110 -21.16 -12.34 2.03
CA SER A 110 -21.60 -13.19 0.92
C SER A 110 -22.48 -14.37 1.38
N ASP A 111 -22.69 -14.49 2.70
CA ASP A 111 -23.64 -15.41 3.37
C ASP A 111 -24.86 -14.59 3.83
#